data_AF-A0A7C0W1W1-F1
#
_entry.id   AF-A0A7C0W1W1-F1
#
_cell.length_a   1.000
_cell.length_b   1.000
_cell.length_c   1.000
_cell.angle_alpha   90.00
_cell.angle_beta   90.00
_cell.angle_gamma   90.00
#
_symmetry.space_group_name_H-M   'P 1'
#
loop_
_entity.id
_entity.type
_entity.pdbx_description
1 polymer ?
#
loop_
_entity_poly.entity_id
_entity_poly.type
_entity_poly.pdbx_seq_one_letter_code
_entity_poly.pdbx_strand_id
1 'polypeptide(L)'
;CTGVRIAIGHTGATPEIIREAIKAGAQFSTHLGNGSYLILPKVNNYIWEQLAADELFAGIICDGFHLPATTVKVFARTKGLERLILTSDVALAGGLNPSIYKWGDMEVEVFKDGHLGLAGSGILAGAGHLLNWDIAHFIKFTGNNLANTILLCTINPAKIIKMPHNYGKLEIGAPANLTLFHYQTGDDSLQIVHTLCKGNVIF
;
A
#
# COMPACT_ATOMS: atom_id res chain seq x y z
N CYS A 1 25.18 9.83 4.02
CA CYS A 1 23.72 9.64 3.95
C CYS A 1 23.20 9.12 5.28
N THR A 2 22.09 9.67 5.81
CA THR A 2 21.52 9.39 7.15
C THR A 2 20.78 8.05 7.27
N GLY A 3 20.85 7.18 6.25
CA GLY A 3 20.13 5.90 6.20
C GLY A 3 18.64 6.00 5.85
N VAL A 4 18.04 7.19 5.94
CA VAL A 4 16.63 7.48 5.66
C VAL A 4 16.28 7.28 4.17
N ARG A 5 15.07 6.80 3.89
CA ARG A 5 14.49 6.71 2.54
C ARG A 5 13.53 7.88 2.33
N ILE A 6 13.67 8.57 1.20
CA ILE A 6 12.83 9.71 0.87
C ILE A 6 11.68 9.23 -0.01
N ALA A 7 10.47 9.61 0.39
CA ALA A 7 9.23 9.29 -0.29
C ALA A 7 8.52 10.57 -0.75
N ILE A 8 7.90 10.50 -1.93
CA ILE A 8 7.14 11.57 -2.55
C ILE A 8 5.65 11.28 -2.32
N GLY A 9 4.92 12.22 -1.74
CA GLY A 9 3.50 12.13 -1.50
C GLY A 9 2.92 13.49 -1.13
N HIS A 10 1.59 13.61 -1.05
CA HIS A 10 0.89 14.85 -0.69
C HIS A 10 1.44 16.07 -1.42
N THR A 11 1.50 15.97 -2.75
CA THR A 11 2.22 16.94 -3.57
C THR A 11 1.38 17.44 -4.74
N GLY A 12 1.70 18.67 -5.13
CA GLY A 12 1.28 19.31 -6.36
C GLY A 12 2.43 19.55 -7.34
N ALA A 13 3.52 18.82 -7.21
CA ALA A 13 4.73 19.03 -8.01
C ALA A 13 4.48 18.85 -9.52
N THR A 14 5.19 19.63 -10.34
CA THR A 14 5.28 19.34 -11.78
C THR A 14 6.18 18.12 -12.01
N PRO A 15 6.10 17.45 -13.19
CA PRO A 15 7.00 16.34 -13.51
C PRO A 15 8.49 16.67 -13.40
N GLU A 16 8.89 17.91 -13.71
CA GLU A 16 10.27 18.37 -13.59
C GLU A 16 10.74 18.31 -12.14
N ILE A 17 9.92 18.79 -11.20
CA ILE A 17 10.20 18.74 -9.76
C ILE A 17 10.27 17.29 -9.26
N ILE A 18 9.42 16.38 -9.79
CA ILE A 18 9.51 14.95 -9.47
C ILE A 18 10.87 14.39 -9.90
N ARG A 19 11.35 14.74 -11.10
CA ARG A 19 12.66 14.31 -11.59
C ARG A 19 13.80 14.91 -10.78
N GLU A 20 13.69 16.15 -10.34
CA GLU A 20 14.66 16.75 -9.42
C GLU A 20 14.69 16.01 -8.07
N ALA A 21 13.53 15.66 -7.52
CA ALA A 21 13.44 14.87 -6.29
C ALA A 21 14.07 13.47 -6.45
N ILE A 22 13.84 12.79 -7.58
CA ILE A 22 14.47 11.51 -7.90
C ILE A 22 15.99 11.67 -8.00
N LYS A 23 16.47 12.69 -8.72
CA LYS A 23 17.92 13.00 -8.82
C LYS A 23 18.55 13.30 -7.46
N ALA A 24 17.79 13.93 -6.56
CA ALA A 24 18.21 14.19 -5.19
C ALA A 24 18.17 12.94 -4.28
N GLY A 25 17.63 11.81 -4.75
CA GLY A 25 17.64 10.52 -4.06
C GLY A 25 16.29 10.05 -3.52
N ALA A 26 15.16 10.60 -3.98
CA ALA A 26 13.85 10.01 -3.71
C ALA A 26 13.73 8.63 -4.35
N GLN A 27 13.13 7.66 -3.63
CA GLN A 27 13.05 6.25 -4.06
C GLN A 27 11.65 5.65 -3.93
N PHE A 28 10.68 6.39 -3.39
CA PHE A 28 9.33 5.90 -3.14
C PHE A 28 8.25 6.91 -3.51
N SER A 29 7.14 6.44 -4.03
CA SER A 29 5.87 7.16 -4.08
C SER A 29 4.96 6.66 -2.96
N THR A 30 4.61 7.54 -2.03
CA THR A 30 3.64 7.27 -0.96
C THR A 30 2.25 7.14 -1.58
N HIS A 31 1.52 6.06 -1.23
CA HIS A 31 0.12 5.78 -1.59
C HIS A 31 -0.34 6.35 -2.94
N LEU A 32 0.45 6.08 -3.99
CA LEU A 32 0.35 6.71 -5.31
C LEU A 32 -1.09 6.74 -5.82
N GLY A 33 -1.53 7.91 -6.29
CA GLY A 33 -2.91 8.19 -6.69
C GLY A 33 -3.76 8.85 -5.59
N ASN A 34 -3.35 8.74 -4.32
CA ASN A 34 -3.97 9.42 -3.19
C ASN A 34 -3.19 10.69 -2.80
N GLY A 35 -3.74 11.49 -1.88
CA GLY A 35 -3.14 12.78 -1.49
C GLY A 35 -2.88 13.69 -2.69
N SER A 36 -3.71 13.56 -3.73
CA SER A 36 -3.51 14.14 -5.04
C SER A 36 -4.42 15.34 -5.27
N TYR A 37 -4.18 16.10 -6.36
CA TYR A 37 -5.05 17.22 -6.73
C TYR A 37 -6.51 16.77 -6.93
N LEU A 38 -7.46 17.61 -6.50
CA LEU A 38 -8.88 17.43 -6.81
C LEU A 38 -9.14 17.49 -8.33
N ILE A 39 -8.39 18.32 -9.05
CA ILE A 39 -8.42 18.41 -10.51
C ILE A 39 -7.00 18.16 -11.03
N LEU A 40 -6.82 17.03 -11.72
CA LEU A 40 -5.53 16.63 -12.26
C LEU A 40 -5.45 16.94 -13.76
N PRO A 41 -4.34 17.54 -14.26
CA PRO A 41 -4.11 17.64 -15.69
C PRO A 41 -4.06 16.25 -16.34
N LYS A 42 -4.68 16.09 -17.52
CA LYS A 42 -4.82 14.77 -18.17
C LYS A 42 -3.48 14.08 -18.45
N VAL A 43 -2.52 14.83 -18.99
CA VAL A 43 -1.23 14.27 -19.50
C VAL A 43 0.00 14.81 -18.79
N ASN A 44 -0.05 16.06 -18.30
CA ASN A 44 1.08 16.67 -17.61
C ASN A 44 0.87 16.64 -16.10
N ASN A 45 1.04 15.45 -15.49
CA ASN A 45 0.87 15.27 -14.06
C ASN A 45 1.94 14.33 -13.48
N TYR A 46 2.19 14.49 -12.18
CA TYR A 46 3.21 13.72 -11.46
C TYR A 46 2.88 12.23 -11.30
N ILE A 47 1.62 11.80 -11.50
CA ILE A 47 1.29 10.37 -11.42
C ILE A 47 1.95 9.64 -12.58
N TRP A 48 1.89 10.19 -13.80
CA TRP A 48 2.57 9.61 -14.95
C TRP A 48 4.09 9.59 -14.78
N GLU A 49 4.66 10.67 -14.28
CA GLU A 49 6.10 10.75 -14.04
C GLU A 49 6.55 9.72 -12.99
N GLN A 50 5.81 9.62 -11.88
CA GLN A 50 6.10 8.64 -10.84
C GLN A 50 5.88 7.21 -11.30
N LEU A 51 4.89 6.93 -12.16
CA LEU A 51 4.68 5.59 -12.74
C LEU A 51 5.81 5.20 -13.69
N ALA A 52 6.26 6.13 -14.54
CA ALA A 52 7.30 5.91 -15.54
C ALA A 52 8.71 5.84 -14.93
N ALA A 53 8.95 6.42 -13.75
CA ALA A 53 10.23 6.36 -13.08
C ALA A 53 10.56 4.96 -12.55
N ASP A 54 11.50 4.27 -13.21
CA ASP A 54 12.02 2.96 -12.80
C ASP A 54 12.79 3.02 -11.47
N GLU A 55 13.26 4.21 -11.09
CA GLU A 55 13.99 4.52 -9.86
C GLU A 55 13.09 4.52 -8.61
N LEU A 56 11.77 4.66 -8.81
CA LEU A 56 10.78 4.71 -7.74
C LEU A 56 10.06 3.38 -7.58
N PHE A 57 10.02 2.90 -6.34
CA PHE A 57 8.96 2.02 -5.86
C PHE A 57 7.68 2.84 -5.67
N ALA A 58 6.50 2.21 -5.77
CA ALA A 58 5.23 2.85 -5.49
C ALA A 58 4.41 2.04 -4.49
N GLY A 59 4.00 2.69 -3.40
CA GLY A 59 3.00 2.18 -2.48
C GLY A 59 1.61 2.45 -3.02
N ILE A 60 0.70 1.47 -2.93
CA ILE A 60 -0.72 1.66 -3.25
C ILE A 60 -1.59 1.05 -2.16
N ILE A 61 -2.76 1.65 -1.93
CA ILE A 61 -3.80 1.13 -1.03
C ILE A 61 -4.82 0.43 -1.91
N CYS A 62 -4.99 -0.88 -1.70
CA CYS A 62 -5.81 -1.73 -2.57
C CYS A 62 -7.06 -2.23 -1.85
N ASP A 63 -7.73 -1.35 -1.12
CA ASP A 63 -8.91 -1.67 -0.33
C ASP A 63 -10.23 -1.62 -1.12
N GLY A 64 -10.19 -1.08 -2.36
CA GLY A 64 -11.36 -0.86 -3.19
C GLY A 64 -12.05 0.50 -2.99
N PHE A 65 -11.57 1.31 -2.04
CA PHE A 65 -12.09 2.64 -1.72
C PHE A 65 -11.13 3.75 -2.17
N HIS A 66 -9.83 3.57 -1.92
CA HIS A 66 -8.80 4.55 -2.29
C HIS A 66 -8.51 4.55 -3.79
N LEU A 67 -8.47 3.37 -4.41
CA LEU A 67 -8.22 3.22 -5.83
C LEU A 67 -9.24 2.27 -6.45
N PRO A 68 -9.90 2.65 -7.57
CA PRO A 68 -10.76 1.72 -8.29
C PRO A 68 -9.92 0.62 -8.95
N ALA A 69 -10.54 -0.53 -9.20
CA ALA A 69 -9.89 -1.70 -9.78
C ALA A 69 -9.12 -1.41 -11.09
N THR A 70 -9.66 -0.52 -11.92
CA THR A 70 -9.02 -0.09 -13.18
C THR A 70 -7.69 0.61 -12.93
N THR A 71 -7.64 1.53 -11.97
CA THR A 71 -6.41 2.25 -11.59
C THR A 71 -5.37 1.31 -11.03
N VAL A 72 -5.75 0.42 -10.11
CA VAL A 72 -4.85 -0.60 -9.55
C VAL A 72 -4.23 -1.46 -10.66
N LYS A 73 -5.05 -1.91 -11.63
CA LYS A 73 -4.58 -2.71 -12.76
C LYS A 73 -3.63 -1.95 -13.68
N VAL A 74 -3.87 -0.67 -13.94
CA VAL A 74 -2.96 0.19 -14.72
C VAL A 74 -1.63 0.38 -13.98
N PHE A 75 -1.68 0.68 -12.68
CA PHE A 75 -0.48 0.88 -11.87
C PHE A 75 0.36 -0.39 -11.80
N ALA A 76 -0.26 -1.55 -11.55
CA ALA A 76 0.43 -2.84 -11.50
C ALA A 76 1.13 -3.19 -12.82
N ARG A 77 0.48 -2.93 -13.96
CA ARG A 77 1.05 -3.18 -15.28
C ARG A 77 2.18 -2.22 -15.63
N THR A 78 2.03 -0.94 -15.28
CA THR A 78 2.97 0.12 -15.68
C THR A 78 4.20 0.14 -14.79
N LYS A 79 4.01 0.09 -13.46
CA LYS A 79 5.12 0.09 -12.49
C LYS A 79 5.88 -1.24 -12.48
N GLY A 80 5.15 -2.33 -12.74
CA GLY A 80 5.61 -3.70 -12.60
C GLY A 80 5.56 -4.17 -11.15
N LEU A 81 5.29 -5.46 -10.95
CA LEU A 81 5.10 -6.04 -9.62
C LEU A 81 6.33 -5.94 -8.72
N GLU A 82 7.54 -5.92 -9.28
CA GLU A 82 8.78 -5.85 -8.49
C GLU A 82 8.99 -4.49 -7.80
N ARG A 83 8.33 -3.44 -8.28
CA ARG A 83 8.43 -2.08 -7.75
C ARG A 83 7.13 -1.57 -7.14
N LEU A 84 6.11 -2.41 -7.07
CA LEU A 84 4.86 -2.09 -6.41
C LEU A 84 4.86 -2.63 -4.99
N ILE A 85 4.30 -1.87 -4.06
CA ILE A 85 4.16 -2.25 -2.66
C ILE A 85 2.69 -2.05 -2.28
N LEU A 86 2.07 -3.07 -1.67
CA LEU A 86 0.77 -2.89 -1.04
C LEU A 86 1.02 -2.31 0.35
N THR A 87 0.37 -1.18 0.63
CA THR A 87 0.37 -0.55 1.95
C THR A 87 -1.06 -0.47 2.42
N SER A 88 -1.32 -0.83 3.68
CA SER A 88 -2.67 -0.66 4.22
C SER A 88 -3.00 0.82 4.40
N ASP A 89 -2.03 1.63 4.84
CA ASP A 89 -2.29 3.00 5.32
C ASP A 89 -3.44 3.04 6.35
N VAL A 90 -3.54 1.96 7.13
CA VAL A 90 -4.63 1.78 8.09
C VAL A 90 -4.55 2.85 9.17
N ALA A 91 -5.66 3.55 9.38
CA ALA A 91 -5.76 4.55 10.44
C ALA A 91 -6.02 3.89 11.80
N LEU A 92 -5.95 4.69 12.86
CA LEU A 92 -6.17 4.21 14.24
C LEU A 92 -7.53 3.54 14.43
N ALA A 93 -8.56 3.98 13.70
CA ALA A 93 -9.91 3.43 13.76
C ALA A 93 -10.12 2.21 12.84
N GLY A 94 -9.13 1.80 12.06
CA GLY A 94 -9.24 0.66 11.15
C GLY A 94 -9.48 -0.65 11.89
N GLY A 95 -10.44 -1.44 11.41
CA GLY A 95 -10.89 -2.68 12.05
C GLY A 95 -11.80 -2.51 13.28
N LEU A 96 -12.16 -1.28 13.67
CA LEU A 96 -13.17 -1.05 14.71
C LEU A 96 -14.59 -1.28 14.17
N ASN A 97 -15.57 -1.36 15.08
CA ASN A 97 -16.98 -1.48 14.71
C ASN A 97 -17.50 -0.16 14.10
N PRO A 98 -18.54 -0.20 13.24
CA PRO A 98 -19.12 1.00 12.67
C PRO A 98 -19.60 2.00 13.73
N SER A 99 -18.98 3.19 13.74
CA SER A 99 -19.28 4.28 14.68
C SER A 99 -18.52 5.55 14.29
N ILE A 100 -18.74 6.64 15.03
CA ILE A 100 -17.93 7.86 14.95
C ILE A 100 -16.93 7.87 16.11
N TYR A 101 -15.65 8.02 15.77
CA TYR A 101 -14.52 8.05 16.69
C TYR A 101 -13.81 9.40 16.63
N LYS A 102 -13.24 9.84 17.75
CA LYS A 102 -12.36 11.02 17.77
C LYS A 102 -10.92 10.63 17.46
N TRP A 103 -10.33 11.30 16.49
CA TRP A 103 -8.90 11.22 16.18
C TRP A 103 -8.28 12.62 16.24
N GLY A 104 -7.73 12.96 17.42
CA GLY A 104 -7.33 14.34 17.70
C GLY A 104 -8.54 15.27 17.64
N ASP A 105 -8.45 16.29 16.80
CA ASP A 105 -9.52 17.27 16.56
C ASP A 105 -10.50 16.87 15.44
N MET A 106 -10.30 15.69 14.84
CA MET A 106 -11.14 15.17 13.75
C MET A 106 -12.16 14.15 14.28
N GLU A 107 -13.34 14.16 13.68
CA GLU A 107 -14.32 13.07 13.83
C GLU A 107 -14.21 12.14 12.61
N VAL A 108 -13.95 10.86 12.88
CA VAL A 108 -13.75 9.82 11.86
C VAL A 108 -14.89 8.82 11.98
N GLU A 109 -15.61 8.62 10.89
CA GLU A 109 -16.65 7.61 10.77
C GLU A 109 -16.04 6.31 10.22
N VAL A 110 -16.31 5.21 10.93
CA VAL A 110 -16.15 3.85 10.44
C VAL A 110 -17.48 3.44 9.82
N PHE A 111 -17.50 3.25 8.50
CA PHE A 111 -18.70 2.85 7.78
C PHE A 111 -19.00 1.35 7.95
N LYS A 112 -20.20 0.93 7.57
CA LYS A 112 -20.67 -0.45 7.74
C LYS A 112 -19.85 -1.50 6.97
N ASP A 113 -19.28 -1.11 5.85
CA ASP A 113 -18.38 -1.90 5.01
C ASP A 113 -16.92 -1.81 5.45
N GLY A 114 -16.61 -1.04 6.51
CA GLY A 114 -15.31 -0.98 7.17
C GLY A 114 -14.38 0.13 6.70
N HIS A 115 -14.70 0.87 5.63
CA HIS A 115 -13.89 2.02 5.21
C HIS A 115 -14.03 3.20 6.18
N LEU A 116 -13.10 4.16 6.09
CA LEU A 116 -13.04 5.32 6.97
C LEU A 116 -13.23 6.61 6.19
N GLY A 117 -13.95 7.55 6.79
CA GLY A 117 -14.07 8.92 6.28
C GLY A 117 -14.17 9.93 7.40
N LEU A 118 -13.94 11.21 7.08
CA LEU A 118 -14.24 12.29 8.00
C LEU A 118 -15.76 12.40 8.14
N ALA A 119 -16.27 12.35 9.36
CA ALA A 119 -17.69 12.30 9.66
C ALA A 119 -18.44 13.47 9.01
N GLY A 120 -19.57 13.16 8.36
CA GLY A 120 -20.36 14.16 7.64
C GLY A 120 -19.71 14.70 6.36
N SER A 121 -18.61 14.10 5.90
CA SER A 121 -17.96 14.42 4.63
C SER A 121 -17.83 13.17 3.74
N GLY A 122 -17.51 13.37 2.46
CA GLY A 122 -17.15 12.29 1.53
C GLY A 122 -15.65 12.04 1.42
N ILE A 123 -14.83 12.60 2.31
CA ILE A 123 -13.37 12.53 2.26
C ILE A 123 -12.89 11.35 3.12
N LEU A 124 -12.05 10.49 2.54
CA LEU A 124 -11.43 9.37 3.26
C LEU A 124 -10.47 9.86 4.36
N ALA A 125 -10.43 9.13 5.48
CA ALA A 125 -9.62 9.46 6.66
C ALA A 125 -8.62 8.34 6.98
N GLY A 126 -7.71 8.07 6.02
CA GLY A 126 -6.88 6.86 6.01
C GLY A 126 -7.70 5.62 5.64
N ALA A 127 -7.08 4.43 5.70
CA ALA A 127 -7.76 3.18 5.38
C ALA A 127 -8.35 2.49 6.62
N GLY A 128 -9.43 1.75 6.41
CA GLY A 128 -10.06 0.93 7.46
C GLY A 128 -9.69 -0.55 7.40
N HIS A 129 -9.15 -1.00 6.26
CA HIS A 129 -8.82 -2.39 6.00
C HIS A 129 -7.32 -2.68 6.18
N LEU A 130 -7.01 -3.94 6.50
CA LEU A 130 -5.65 -4.43 6.68
C LEU A 130 -5.13 -5.13 5.42
N LEU A 131 -3.83 -5.43 5.37
CA LEU A 131 -3.21 -6.06 4.20
C LEU A 131 -3.83 -7.40 3.78
N ASN A 132 -4.46 -8.15 4.69
CA ASN A 132 -5.13 -9.41 4.35
C ASN A 132 -6.33 -9.19 3.41
N TRP A 133 -7.00 -8.04 3.51
CA TRP A 133 -8.04 -7.58 2.59
C TRP A 133 -7.42 -7.07 1.28
N ASP A 134 -6.40 -6.22 1.37
CA ASP A 134 -5.75 -5.60 0.20
C ASP A 134 -5.12 -6.63 -0.74
N ILE A 135 -4.52 -7.70 -0.20
CA ILE A 135 -3.95 -8.80 -0.99
C ILE A 135 -5.04 -9.48 -1.83
N ALA A 136 -6.18 -9.80 -1.22
CA ALA A 136 -7.30 -10.44 -1.90
C ALA A 136 -7.89 -9.53 -2.99
N HIS A 137 -8.04 -8.24 -2.69
CA HIS A 137 -8.54 -7.24 -3.64
C HIS A 137 -7.58 -7.01 -4.79
N PHE A 138 -6.27 -6.97 -4.54
CA PHE A 138 -5.26 -6.85 -5.59
C PHE A 138 -5.33 -8.04 -6.56
N ILE A 139 -5.47 -9.26 -6.05
CA ILE A 139 -5.68 -10.47 -6.86
C ILE A 139 -6.95 -10.33 -7.72
N LYS A 140 -8.07 -9.96 -7.09
CA LYS A 140 -9.37 -9.78 -7.76
C LYS A 140 -9.33 -8.71 -8.86
N PHE A 141 -8.66 -7.59 -8.63
CA PHE A 141 -8.61 -6.46 -9.55
C PHE A 141 -7.65 -6.68 -10.72
N THR A 142 -6.53 -7.36 -10.47
CA THR A 142 -5.44 -7.47 -11.45
C THR A 142 -5.41 -8.82 -12.17
N GLY A 143 -5.96 -9.87 -11.56
CA GLY A 143 -5.84 -11.25 -12.02
C GLY A 143 -4.47 -11.89 -11.72
N ASN A 144 -3.64 -11.26 -10.88
CA ASN A 144 -2.38 -11.86 -10.43
C ASN A 144 -2.61 -13.03 -9.48
N ASN A 145 -1.64 -13.94 -9.41
CA ASN A 145 -1.69 -15.05 -8.46
C ASN A 145 -1.20 -14.62 -7.07
N LEU A 146 -1.57 -15.42 -6.06
CA LEU A 146 -1.20 -15.18 -4.65
C LEU A 146 0.32 -15.08 -4.45
N ALA A 147 1.10 -15.98 -5.05
CA ALA A 147 2.55 -16.03 -4.86
C ALA A 147 3.23 -14.72 -5.26
N ASN A 148 2.84 -14.14 -6.40
CA ASN A 148 3.35 -12.86 -6.86
C ASN A 148 2.85 -11.71 -5.99
N THR A 149 1.56 -11.73 -5.60
CA THR A 149 0.96 -10.66 -4.78
C THR A 149 1.61 -10.57 -3.39
N ILE A 150 1.93 -11.70 -2.76
CA ILE A 150 2.59 -11.71 -1.44
C ILE A 150 3.94 -10.98 -1.47
N LEU A 151 4.65 -10.98 -2.61
CA LEU A 151 5.94 -10.27 -2.74
C LEU A 151 5.79 -8.75 -2.56
N LEU A 152 4.64 -8.19 -2.93
CA LEU A 152 4.34 -6.76 -2.78
C LEU A 152 4.23 -6.34 -1.30
N CYS A 153 3.95 -7.28 -0.40
CA CYS A 153 3.83 -7.04 1.05
C CYS A 153 5.08 -7.50 1.83
N THR A 154 6.01 -8.22 1.18
CA THR A 154 7.13 -8.88 1.87
C THR A 154 8.48 -8.46 1.30
N ILE A 155 8.86 -9.00 0.14
CA ILE A 155 10.17 -8.78 -0.46
C ILE A 155 10.35 -7.33 -0.92
N ASN A 156 9.33 -6.75 -1.56
CA ASN A 156 9.43 -5.39 -2.08
C ASN A 156 9.62 -4.33 -0.99
N PRO A 157 8.81 -4.31 0.10
CA PRO A 157 9.06 -3.40 1.22
C PRO A 157 10.42 -3.65 1.90
N ALA A 158 10.86 -4.92 2.01
CA ALA A 158 12.18 -5.24 2.53
C ALA A 158 13.33 -4.66 1.67
N LYS A 159 13.20 -4.72 0.34
CA LYS A 159 14.19 -4.15 -0.61
C LYS A 159 14.34 -2.64 -0.43
N ILE A 160 13.24 -1.89 -0.38
CA ILE A 160 13.32 -0.42 -0.35
C ILE A 160 13.95 0.10 0.96
N ILE A 161 13.62 -0.50 2.10
CA ILE A 161 14.24 -0.15 3.38
C ILE A 161 15.62 -0.77 3.58
N LYS A 162 16.13 -1.53 2.58
CA LYS A 162 17.43 -2.22 2.56
C LYS A 162 17.62 -3.20 3.72
N MET A 163 16.60 -4.02 3.99
CA MET A 163 16.77 -5.18 4.86
C MET A 163 17.74 -6.20 4.24
N PRO A 164 18.35 -7.09 5.05
CA PRO A 164 19.16 -8.19 4.52
C PRO A 164 18.39 -9.01 3.47
N HIS A 165 19.11 -9.51 2.47
CA HIS A 165 18.55 -10.15 1.27
C HIS A 165 17.69 -11.40 1.52
N ASN A 166 17.77 -11.99 2.72
CA ASN A 166 16.99 -13.15 3.15
C ASN A 166 15.69 -12.76 3.89
N TYR A 167 15.42 -11.46 4.13
CA TYR A 167 14.14 -11.03 4.70
C TYR A 167 13.00 -11.17 3.70
N GLY A 168 11.82 -11.58 4.20
CA GLY A 168 10.63 -11.79 3.39
C GLY A 168 10.68 -13.06 2.53
N LYS A 169 11.69 -13.92 2.71
CA LYS A 169 11.84 -15.20 2.01
C LYS A 169 11.62 -16.37 2.94
N LEU A 170 11.07 -17.45 2.40
CA LEU A 170 10.95 -18.73 3.07
C LEU A 170 12.10 -19.64 2.63
N GLU A 171 13.29 -19.42 3.20
CA GLU A 171 14.51 -20.17 2.90
C GLU A 171 15.33 -20.44 4.17
N ILE A 172 16.18 -21.48 4.14
CA ILE A 172 17.06 -21.82 5.27
C ILE A 172 17.99 -20.63 5.57
N GLY A 173 18.05 -20.23 6.83
CA GLY A 173 18.86 -19.09 7.30
C GLY A 173 18.15 -17.73 7.24
N ALA A 174 16.94 -17.64 6.67
CA ALA A 174 16.09 -16.46 6.81
C ALA A 174 15.50 -16.35 8.22
N PRO A 175 15.19 -15.13 8.72
CA PRO A 175 14.42 -14.97 9.95
C PRO A 175 13.06 -15.66 9.85
N ALA A 176 12.67 -16.40 10.89
CA ALA A 176 11.36 -17.04 10.99
C ALA A 176 10.25 -16.01 11.33
N ASN A 177 10.02 -15.10 10.39
CA ASN A 177 8.91 -14.15 10.36
C ASN A 177 7.88 -14.67 9.36
N LEU A 178 6.87 -15.39 9.86
CA LEU A 178 5.97 -16.19 9.04
C LEU A 178 4.52 -15.89 9.41
N THR A 179 3.63 -15.97 8.42
CA THR A 179 2.19 -15.88 8.66
C THR A 179 1.52 -17.07 7.98
N LEU A 180 0.82 -17.87 8.78
CA LEU A 180 -0.05 -18.94 8.32
C LEU A 180 -1.44 -18.37 8.12
N PHE A 181 -2.07 -18.66 6.98
CA PHE A 181 -3.41 -18.20 6.65
C PHE A 181 -4.14 -19.21 5.76
N HIS A 182 -5.48 -19.13 5.78
CA HIS A 182 -6.33 -19.77 4.79
C HIS A 182 -6.74 -18.74 3.73
N TYR A 183 -6.74 -19.17 2.47
CA TYR A 183 -7.21 -18.38 1.35
C TYR A 183 -7.61 -19.26 0.18
N GLN A 184 -8.75 -18.96 -0.42
CA GLN A 184 -9.20 -19.48 -1.69
C GLN A 184 -9.39 -18.32 -2.68
N THR A 185 -9.12 -18.57 -3.96
CA THR A 185 -9.33 -17.57 -5.01
C THR A 185 -10.80 -17.16 -5.04
N GLY A 186 -11.07 -15.88 -4.79
CA GLY A 186 -12.41 -15.32 -4.70
C GLY A 186 -12.80 -14.86 -3.30
N ASP A 187 -12.08 -15.28 -2.26
CA ASP A 187 -12.25 -14.73 -0.91
C ASP A 187 -11.94 -13.24 -0.90
N ASP A 188 -12.71 -12.46 -0.13
CA ASP A 188 -12.50 -11.02 0.01
C ASP A 188 -11.35 -10.67 0.98
N SER A 189 -10.84 -11.64 1.75
CA SER A 189 -9.67 -11.48 2.61
C SER A 189 -8.97 -12.80 2.93
N LEU A 190 -7.67 -12.73 3.24
CA LEU A 190 -6.93 -13.85 3.83
C LEU A 190 -7.34 -14.02 5.30
N GLN A 191 -7.63 -15.25 5.71
CA GLN A 191 -7.95 -15.60 7.10
C GLN A 191 -6.66 -15.99 7.82
N ILE A 192 -6.11 -15.07 8.63
CA ILE A 192 -4.85 -15.30 9.35
C ILE A 192 -5.10 -16.28 10.50
N VAL A 193 -4.24 -17.30 10.61
CA VAL A 193 -4.30 -18.35 11.63
C VAL A 193 -3.22 -18.16 12.68
N HIS A 194 -1.96 -18.02 12.25
CA HIS A 194 -0.83 -17.80 13.14
C HIS A 194 0.17 -16.81 12.54
N THR A 195 0.86 -16.08 13.40
CA THR A 195 2.02 -15.27 13.01
C THR A 195 3.19 -15.56 13.93
N LEU A 196 4.36 -15.78 13.33
CA LEU A 196 5.64 -15.92 14.02
C LEU A 196 6.49 -14.68 13.77
N CYS A 197 7.18 -14.20 14.80
CA CYS A 197 8.21 -13.19 14.70
C CYS A 197 9.49 -13.70 15.36
N LYS A 198 10.56 -13.81 14.57
CA LYS A 198 11.85 -14.39 14.98
C LYS A 198 11.68 -15.77 15.62
N GLY A 199 10.76 -16.58 15.09
CA GLY A 199 10.47 -17.93 15.56
C GLY A 199 9.50 -18.04 16.73
N ASN A 200 9.07 -16.92 17.32
CA ASN A 200 8.08 -16.92 18.41
C ASN A 200 6.68 -16.69 17.86
N VAL A 201 5.71 -17.49 18.28
CA VAL A 201 4.28 -17.27 17.97
C VAL A 201 3.83 -15.99 18.68
N ILE A 202 3.31 -15.02 17.93
CA ILE A 202 2.79 -13.75 18.42
C ILE A 202 1.28 -13.58 18.15
N PHE A 203 0.71 -14.47 17.35
CA PHE A 203 -0.71 -14.63 17.06
C PHE A 203 -0.95 -16.10 16.69
#